data_AF-A0A349UND2-F1
#
_entry.id   AF-A0A349UND2-F1
#
_cell.length_a   1.000
_cell.length_b   1.000
_cell.length_c   1.000
_cell.angle_alpha   90.00
_cell.angle_beta   90.00
_cell.angle_gamma   90.00
#
_symmetry.space_group_name_H-M   'P 1'
#
loop_
_entity.id
_entity.type
_entity.pdbx_description
1 polymer ?
#
loop_
_entity_poly.entity_id
_entity_poly.type
_entity_poly.pdbx_seq_one_letter_code
_entity_poly.pdbx_strand_id
1 'polypeptide(L)'
;MRDIVFVSHANPEDNDFCRWLTLRLAREGYPVWLDLKRLLGGENFWADIEDAIRNRAVKVLYALSRTSNTKPGALKELSLAQTVAKVQHFRDFVIPLKIDDLPHADININLHQLNAISFEKSWAEGFQQLLLKLEQDAVQKDTRFSPDAVTTWWRTQFNADAGVVNTPEDCLSNWFAITHMPTKLFCHEGKTTEGSGASSDIALPYPTVEQGGWRISFADAAHMAPALTIRRTIAFATKDVIEGLLDERYIPRSEAKKIVSYLLVDNWVRMMRLREMSVYQLSNHRFCGALRQNQVSDDKITFAGIDGKSAWRGIIGYKTMQRANGPSWVRFWHFAVQGRAQFFPVWAYLITNHVVFSEDGQHLWDSRERQHSARRSQCKNWWNDDWRDRMLAMMTWLAEKSDRIAIDCGGDVIEVSPRPLTFASPVRLAGDHTAAPTDADEREMDPTEMDDAEDEDDLDSGRAGEE
;
A
#
# COMPACT_ATOMS: atom_id res chain seq x y z
N MET A 1 13.34 45.61 8.02
CA MET A 1 13.93 44.80 6.93
C MET A 1 12.85 43.82 6.52
N ARG A 2 12.58 43.67 5.22
CA ARG A 2 11.60 42.70 4.72
C ARG A 2 12.30 41.35 4.54
N ASP A 3 11.80 40.33 5.21
CA ASP A 3 12.50 39.06 5.40
C ASP A 3 11.63 37.81 5.26
N ILE A 4 10.30 37.96 5.07
CA ILE A 4 9.37 36.81 4.99
C ILE A 4 8.61 36.76 3.67
N VAL A 5 8.23 35.56 3.27
CA VAL A 5 7.20 35.28 2.26
C VAL A 5 5.88 35.08 2.99
N PHE A 6 4.90 35.92 2.70
CA PHE A 6 3.58 35.86 3.33
C PHE A 6 2.65 34.98 2.49
N VAL A 7 1.89 34.06 3.11
CA VAL A 7 0.90 33.23 2.43
C VAL A 7 -0.51 33.65 2.84
N SER A 8 -1.24 34.24 1.90
CA SER A 8 -2.65 34.66 2.04
C SER A 8 -3.58 33.60 1.46
N HIS A 9 -4.68 33.29 2.17
CA HIS A 9 -5.56 32.17 1.83
C HIS A 9 -6.96 32.29 2.44
N ALA A 10 -7.92 31.49 1.95
CA ALA A 10 -9.21 31.33 2.62
C ALA A 10 -9.12 30.27 3.73
N ASN A 11 -9.37 30.68 4.98
CA ASN A 11 -9.41 29.77 6.12
C ASN A 11 -10.87 29.35 6.44
N PRO A 12 -11.23 28.05 6.50
CA PRO A 12 -10.33 26.88 6.51
C PRO A 12 -10.08 26.16 5.19
N GLU A 13 -10.74 26.55 4.11
CA GLU A 13 -10.87 25.76 2.88
C GLU A 13 -9.53 25.55 2.14
N ASP A 14 -8.64 26.54 2.19
CA ASP A 14 -7.33 26.48 1.53
C ASP A 14 -6.20 26.04 2.49
N ASN A 15 -6.52 25.70 3.75
CA ASN A 15 -5.52 25.47 4.80
C ASN A 15 -4.53 24.35 4.46
N ASP A 16 -5.01 23.25 3.88
CA ASP A 16 -4.14 22.10 3.60
C ASP A 16 -3.13 22.39 2.50
N PHE A 17 -3.56 23.10 1.45
CA PHE A 17 -2.65 23.61 0.42
C PHE A 17 -1.61 24.57 1.03
N CYS A 18 -2.04 25.53 1.83
CA CYS A 18 -1.16 26.53 2.41
C CYS A 18 -0.18 25.95 3.45
N ARG A 19 -0.61 24.94 4.24
CA ARG A 19 0.27 24.15 5.11
C ARG A 19 1.35 23.46 4.29
N TRP A 20 0.93 22.74 3.25
CA TRP A 20 1.85 22.03 2.38
C TRP A 20 2.87 22.99 1.75
N LEU A 21 2.40 24.10 1.18
CA LEU A 21 3.24 25.10 0.52
C LEU A 21 4.25 25.70 1.50
N THR A 22 3.80 26.06 2.69
CA THR A 22 4.63 26.68 3.74
C THR A 22 5.74 25.75 4.19
N LEU A 23 5.43 24.47 4.42
CA LEU A 23 6.44 23.47 4.79
C LEU A 23 7.45 23.24 3.66
N ARG A 24 7.00 23.26 2.40
CA ARG A 24 7.87 23.11 1.23
C ARG A 24 8.81 24.30 1.06
N LEU A 25 8.30 25.52 1.14
CA LEU A 25 9.12 26.74 1.06
C LEU A 25 10.11 26.85 2.22
N ALA A 26 9.67 26.55 3.44
CA ALA A 26 10.54 26.53 4.62
C ALA A 26 11.67 25.49 4.48
N ARG A 27 11.39 24.34 3.87
CA ARG A 27 12.40 23.33 3.59
C ARG A 27 13.45 23.83 2.58
N GLU A 28 13.05 24.64 1.60
CA GLU A 28 13.94 25.26 0.60
C GLU A 28 14.67 26.51 1.12
N GLY A 29 14.47 26.87 2.40
CA GLY A 29 15.18 27.94 3.09
C GLY A 29 14.48 29.30 3.09
N TYR A 30 13.24 29.39 2.60
CA TYR A 30 12.50 30.65 2.63
C TYR A 30 11.80 30.84 3.98
N PRO A 31 12.00 31.99 4.65
CA PRO A 31 11.19 32.34 5.80
C PRO A 31 9.74 32.56 5.39
N VAL A 32 8.83 31.72 5.88
CA VAL A 32 7.42 31.79 5.52
C VAL A 32 6.57 32.17 6.72
N TRP A 33 5.61 33.05 6.49
CA TRP A 33 4.57 33.40 7.45
C TRP A 33 3.23 32.90 6.92
N LEU A 34 2.58 32.09 7.74
CA LEU A 34 1.27 31.51 7.46
C LEU A 34 0.39 31.64 8.70
N ASP A 35 -0.80 32.16 8.48
CA ASP A 35 -1.80 32.36 9.52
C ASP A 35 -2.59 31.08 9.84
N LEU A 36 -1.96 30.13 10.54
CA LEU A 36 -2.65 28.89 10.98
C LEU A 36 -2.55 28.63 12.49
N LYS A 37 -2.08 29.61 13.27
CA LYS A 37 -1.92 29.38 14.70
C LYS A 37 -3.27 29.36 15.41
N ARG A 38 -3.45 28.28 16.17
CA ARG A 38 -4.55 28.00 17.10
C ARG A 38 -4.92 29.22 17.94
N LEU A 39 -6.15 29.68 17.72
CA LEU A 39 -6.88 30.70 18.46
C LEU A 39 -7.06 30.27 19.92
N LEU A 40 -6.51 31.04 20.87
CA LEU A 40 -6.90 30.96 22.29
C LEU A 40 -7.89 32.08 22.69
N GLY A 41 -8.24 32.98 21.76
CA GLY A 41 -9.25 34.04 21.95
C GLY A 41 -8.73 35.26 22.72
N GLY A 42 -8.94 36.47 22.17
CA GLY A 42 -8.62 37.76 22.82
C GLY A 42 -7.54 38.62 22.16
N GLU A 43 -6.84 38.14 21.13
CA GLU A 43 -5.78 38.87 20.42
C GLU A 43 -6.32 39.67 19.21
N ASN A 44 -5.73 40.84 18.92
CA ASN A 44 -6.10 41.67 17.76
C ASN A 44 -5.41 41.14 16.49
N PHE A 45 -5.85 39.97 16.05
CA PHE A 45 -5.39 39.20 14.89
C PHE A 45 -5.09 40.03 13.62
N TRP A 46 -5.93 41.01 13.32
CA TRP A 46 -5.76 41.86 12.13
C TRP A 46 -4.52 42.75 12.19
N ALA A 47 -4.07 43.14 13.39
CA ALA A 47 -2.90 43.99 13.56
C ALA A 47 -1.60 43.26 13.17
N ASP A 48 -1.48 41.96 13.48
CA ASP A 48 -0.30 41.15 13.16
C ASP A 48 -0.21 40.85 11.66
N ILE A 49 -1.34 40.56 11.01
CA ILE A 49 -1.43 40.40 9.56
C ILE A 49 -1.02 41.70 8.87
N GLU A 50 -1.53 42.83 9.35
CA GLU A 50 -1.23 44.14 8.78
C GLU A 50 0.27 44.47 8.92
N ASP A 51 0.86 44.25 10.09
CA ASP A 51 2.30 44.45 10.31
C ASP A 51 3.14 43.52 9.41
N ALA A 52 2.78 42.24 9.33
CA ALA A 52 3.47 41.27 8.51
C ALA A 52 3.50 41.68 7.03
N ILE A 53 2.35 42.07 6.45
CA ILE A 53 2.27 42.50 5.05
C ILE A 53 2.99 43.84 4.83
N ARG A 54 2.80 44.83 5.71
CA ARG A 54 3.37 46.17 5.50
C ARG A 54 4.87 46.22 5.68
N ASN A 55 5.36 45.60 6.75
CA ASN A 55 6.70 45.86 7.27
C ASN A 55 7.69 44.70 7.04
N ARG A 56 7.20 43.47 6.88
CA ARG A 56 8.05 42.27 6.81
C ARG A 56 7.99 41.50 5.50
N ALA A 57 6.85 41.46 4.82
CA ALA A 57 6.69 40.67 3.60
C ALA A 57 7.58 41.18 2.46
N VAL A 58 8.39 40.30 1.88
CA VAL A 58 9.13 40.51 0.63
C VAL A 58 8.24 40.20 -0.57
N LYS A 59 7.43 39.13 -0.44
CA LYS A 59 6.43 38.66 -1.40
C LYS A 59 5.18 38.21 -0.67
N VAL A 60 4.02 38.40 -1.30
CA VAL A 60 2.72 37.91 -0.85
C VAL A 60 2.23 36.88 -1.85
N LEU A 61 2.21 35.63 -1.43
CA LEU A 61 1.65 34.51 -2.19
C LEU A 61 0.16 34.43 -1.88
N TYR A 62 -0.69 34.61 -2.89
CA TYR A 62 -2.13 34.58 -2.73
C TYR A 62 -2.69 33.27 -3.28
N ALA A 63 -3.18 32.39 -2.40
CA ALA A 63 -3.88 31.17 -2.81
C ALA A 63 -5.21 31.56 -3.48
N LEU A 64 -5.26 31.47 -4.81
CA LEU A 64 -6.40 31.79 -5.63
C LEU A 64 -7.26 30.54 -5.85
N SER A 65 -8.39 30.50 -5.15
CA SER A 65 -9.45 29.49 -5.26
C SER A 65 -10.80 30.16 -5.45
N ARG A 66 -11.84 29.43 -5.86
CA ARG A 66 -13.24 29.88 -5.90
C ARG A 66 -13.64 30.52 -4.56
N THR A 67 -13.16 29.96 -3.46
CA THR A 67 -13.43 30.45 -2.10
C THR A 67 -12.68 31.74 -1.79
N SER A 68 -11.36 31.77 -1.98
CA SER A 68 -10.56 32.97 -1.69
C SER A 68 -10.94 34.14 -2.59
N ASN A 69 -11.46 33.87 -3.79
CA ASN A 69 -11.95 34.87 -4.72
C ASN A 69 -13.12 35.72 -4.18
N THR A 70 -13.88 35.19 -3.22
CA THR A 70 -15.08 35.84 -2.65
C THR A 70 -14.97 36.10 -1.15
N LYS A 71 -14.07 35.41 -0.43
CA LYS A 71 -13.99 35.49 1.03
C LYS A 71 -13.46 36.85 1.52
N PRO A 72 -14.19 37.57 2.41
CA PRO A 72 -13.80 38.92 2.83
C PRO A 72 -12.42 39.02 3.49
N GLY A 73 -11.99 37.99 4.22
CA GLY A 73 -10.67 37.96 4.88
C GLY A 73 -9.53 37.99 3.86
N ALA A 74 -9.52 37.03 2.94
CA ALA A 74 -8.53 36.93 1.87
C ALA A 74 -8.53 38.18 0.97
N LEU A 75 -9.70 38.71 0.60
CA LEU A 75 -9.81 39.92 -0.21
C LEU A 75 -9.28 41.18 0.49
N LYS A 76 -9.42 41.29 1.81
CA LYS A 76 -8.84 42.39 2.60
C LYS A 76 -7.31 42.29 2.64
N GLU A 77 -6.76 41.10 2.85
CA GLU A 77 -5.31 40.86 2.79
C GLU A 77 -4.74 41.20 1.41
N LEU A 78 -5.42 40.77 0.35
CA LEU A 78 -5.06 41.08 -1.02
C LEU A 78 -5.07 42.60 -1.27
N SER A 79 -6.15 43.28 -0.87
CA SER A 79 -6.28 44.73 -1.03
C SER A 79 -5.19 45.49 -0.29
N LEU A 80 -4.83 45.04 0.92
CA LEU A 80 -3.73 45.58 1.70
C LEU A 80 -2.38 45.38 0.99
N ALA A 81 -2.10 44.16 0.53
CA ALA A 81 -0.87 43.83 -0.18
C ALA A 81 -0.70 44.66 -1.46
N GLN A 82 -1.78 44.85 -2.22
CA GLN A 82 -1.78 45.71 -3.41
C GLN A 82 -1.56 47.18 -3.08
N THR A 83 -2.15 47.67 -2.00
CA THR A 83 -1.93 49.04 -1.53
C THR A 83 -0.47 49.25 -1.15
N VAL A 84 0.13 48.30 -0.42
CA VAL A 84 1.55 48.33 -0.05
C VAL A 84 2.44 48.29 -1.30
N ALA A 85 2.14 47.42 -2.26
CA ALA A 85 2.88 47.32 -3.52
C ALA A 85 2.89 48.65 -4.29
N LYS A 86 1.74 49.33 -4.37
CA LYS A 86 1.60 50.63 -5.04
C LYS A 86 2.38 51.73 -4.33
N VAL A 87 2.23 51.85 -3.00
CA VAL A 87 2.87 52.91 -2.20
C VAL A 87 4.39 52.75 -2.16
N GLN A 88 4.89 51.52 -2.08
CA GLN A 88 6.32 51.23 -1.99
C GLN A 88 6.96 50.96 -3.36
N HIS A 89 6.19 51.05 -4.45
CA HIS A 89 6.61 50.76 -5.82
C HIS A 89 7.25 49.37 -6.00
N PHE A 90 6.74 48.36 -5.31
CA PHE A 90 7.22 46.99 -5.46
C PHE A 90 6.74 46.36 -6.76
N ARG A 91 7.66 45.68 -7.44
CA ARG A 91 7.36 44.84 -8.60
C ARG A 91 7.07 43.41 -8.17
N ASP A 92 6.07 42.82 -8.81
CA ASP A 92 5.64 41.43 -8.59
C ASP A 92 5.46 41.09 -7.10
N PHE A 93 4.95 42.03 -6.30
CA PHE A 93 4.83 41.86 -4.85
C PHE A 93 3.77 40.81 -4.50
N VAL A 94 2.66 40.79 -5.23
CA VAL A 94 1.59 39.81 -5.09
C VAL A 94 1.76 38.77 -6.20
N ILE A 95 1.87 37.50 -5.83
CA ILE A 95 1.98 36.36 -6.74
C ILE A 95 0.75 35.48 -6.55
N PRO A 96 -0.21 35.46 -7.48
CA PRO A 96 -1.37 34.59 -7.40
C PRO A 96 -0.98 33.14 -7.69
N LEU A 97 -1.45 32.22 -6.86
CA LEU A 97 -1.28 30.78 -7.00
C LEU A 97 -2.64 30.16 -7.28
N LYS A 98 -2.93 29.76 -8.51
CA LYS A 98 -4.23 29.17 -8.88
C LYS A 98 -4.27 27.72 -8.40
N ILE A 99 -5.11 27.41 -7.41
CA ILE A 99 -5.11 26.09 -6.74
C ILE A 99 -6.30 25.20 -7.11
N ASP A 100 -7.32 25.73 -7.77
CA ASP A 100 -8.50 25.00 -8.23
C ASP A 100 -8.87 25.35 -9.68
N ASP A 101 -10.02 24.86 -10.10
CA ASP A 101 -10.56 24.98 -11.46
C ASP A 101 -11.27 26.33 -11.72
N LEU A 102 -11.07 27.36 -10.88
CA LEU A 102 -11.68 28.68 -11.07
C LEU A 102 -11.42 29.21 -12.49
N PRO A 103 -12.47 29.44 -13.31
CA PRO A 103 -12.31 29.94 -14.67
C PRO A 103 -11.63 31.31 -14.67
N HIS A 104 -10.77 31.56 -15.66
CA HIS A 104 -10.04 32.83 -15.73
C HIS A 104 -10.98 34.05 -15.81
N ALA A 105 -12.15 33.90 -16.42
CA ALA A 105 -13.17 34.94 -16.51
C ALA A 105 -13.77 35.34 -15.15
N ASP A 106 -13.73 34.43 -14.17
CA ASP A 106 -14.35 34.61 -12.85
C ASP A 106 -13.35 35.08 -11.79
N ILE A 107 -12.05 35.19 -12.14
CA ILE A 107 -11.00 35.70 -11.25
C ILE A 107 -11.33 37.14 -10.84
N ASN A 108 -11.10 37.47 -9.58
CA ASN A 108 -11.33 38.81 -9.05
C ASN A 108 -10.61 39.87 -9.91
N ILE A 109 -11.29 40.98 -10.21
CA ILE A 109 -10.76 42.05 -11.04
C ILE A 109 -9.41 42.60 -10.58
N ASN A 110 -9.16 42.55 -9.27
CA ASN A 110 -7.90 42.97 -8.67
C ASN A 110 -6.72 42.07 -9.09
N LEU A 111 -6.97 40.83 -9.54
CA LEU A 111 -5.97 39.85 -9.93
C LEU A 111 -5.87 39.63 -11.44
N HIS A 112 -6.87 40.06 -12.24
CA HIS A 112 -6.86 39.87 -13.71
C HIS A 112 -5.62 40.42 -14.43
N GLN A 113 -4.94 41.41 -13.85
CA GLN A 113 -3.75 42.02 -14.45
C GLN A 113 -2.45 41.28 -14.07
N LEU A 114 -2.53 40.27 -13.21
CA LEU A 114 -1.38 39.49 -12.74
C LEU A 114 -1.37 38.10 -13.37
N ASN A 115 -0.18 37.64 -13.76
CA ASN A 115 0.00 36.26 -14.20
C ASN A 115 0.01 35.33 -12.99
N ALA A 116 -0.96 34.43 -12.91
CA ALA A 116 -1.03 33.42 -11.88
C ALA A 116 -0.12 32.21 -12.19
N ILE A 117 0.50 31.66 -11.15
CA ILE A 117 1.19 30.36 -11.24
C ILE A 117 0.15 29.27 -10.99
N SER A 118 0.01 28.34 -11.93
CA SER A 118 -0.98 27.26 -11.79
C SER A 118 -0.46 26.09 -10.95
N PHE A 119 -1.26 25.66 -9.99
CA PHE A 119 -1.11 24.45 -9.17
C PHE A 119 -2.22 23.42 -9.47
N GLU A 120 -3.16 23.73 -10.37
CA GLU A 120 -4.37 22.94 -10.66
C GLU A 120 -4.08 21.50 -11.09
N LYS A 121 -3.14 21.31 -12.03
CA LYS A 121 -2.78 19.97 -12.54
C LYS A 121 -1.85 19.20 -11.60
N SER A 122 -0.92 19.93 -10.98
CA SER A 122 0.13 19.34 -10.14
C SER A 122 0.71 20.39 -9.20
N TRP A 123 0.59 20.14 -7.90
CA TRP A 123 1.21 21.01 -6.90
C TRP A 123 2.72 21.06 -7.04
N ALA A 124 3.35 19.95 -7.46
CA ALA A 124 4.80 19.88 -7.64
C ALA A 124 5.29 20.76 -8.80
N GLU A 125 4.57 20.76 -9.93
CA GLU A 125 4.92 21.60 -11.09
C GLU A 125 4.75 23.08 -10.77
N GLY A 126 3.61 23.46 -10.17
CA GLY A 126 3.37 24.83 -9.72
C GLY A 126 4.43 25.32 -8.72
N PHE A 127 4.85 24.44 -7.81
CA PHE A 127 5.89 24.75 -6.83
C PHE A 127 7.27 24.98 -7.47
N GLN A 128 7.64 24.20 -8.48
CA GLN A 128 8.88 24.44 -9.22
C GLN A 128 8.88 25.80 -9.92
N GLN A 129 7.77 26.19 -10.53
CA GLN A 129 7.63 27.52 -11.15
C GLN A 129 7.71 28.64 -10.11
N LEU A 130 7.09 28.45 -8.95
CA LEU A 130 7.19 29.41 -7.84
C LEU A 130 8.63 29.56 -7.33
N LEU A 131 9.38 28.46 -7.17
CA LEU A 131 10.78 28.52 -6.76
C LEU A 131 11.63 29.31 -7.76
N LEU A 132 11.48 29.03 -9.06
CA LEU A 132 12.17 29.78 -10.11
C LEU A 132 11.87 31.28 -10.02
N LYS A 133 10.60 31.65 -9.77
CA LYS A 133 10.20 33.05 -9.62
C LYS A 133 10.84 33.70 -8.39
N LEU A 134 10.83 33.04 -7.23
CA LEU A 134 11.44 33.57 -6.00
C LEU A 134 12.97 33.72 -6.13
N GLU A 135 13.63 32.80 -6.83
CA GLU A 135 15.06 32.87 -7.12
C GLU A 135 15.41 34.01 -8.09
N GLN A 136 14.63 34.18 -9.16
CA GLN A 136 14.77 35.30 -10.10
C GLN A 136 14.57 36.65 -9.42
N ASP A 137 13.63 36.72 -8.47
CA ASP A 137 13.37 37.92 -7.67
C ASP A 137 14.37 38.12 -6.52
N ALA A 138 15.39 37.25 -6.43
CA ALA A 138 16.46 37.28 -5.42
C ALA A 138 15.94 37.32 -3.97
N VAL A 139 14.83 36.62 -3.70
CA VAL A 139 14.27 36.50 -2.35
C VAL A 139 15.28 35.78 -1.47
N GLN A 140 15.69 36.42 -0.37
CA GLN A 140 16.75 35.92 0.49
C GLN A 140 16.29 34.68 1.26
N LYS A 141 17.14 33.66 1.26
CA LYS A 141 16.98 32.46 2.09
C LYS A 141 17.61 32.71 3.46
N ASP A 142 17.12 32.00 4.46
CA ASP A 142 17.62 32.06 5.83
C ASP A 142 18.00 30.65 6.29
N THR A 143 19.20 30.49 6.83
CA THR A 143 19.75 29.21 7.29
C THR A 143 18.97 28.59 8.45
N ARG A 144 18.16 29.38 9.17
CA ARG A 144 17.22 28.88 10.19
C ARG A 144 16.07 28.08 9.59
N PHE A 145 15.79 28.26 8.31
CA PHE A 145 14.80 27.50 7.56
C PHE A 145 15.55 26.40 6.79
N SER A 146 15.39 25.16 7.21
CA SER A 146 16.09 24.00 6.67
C SER A 146 15.22 22.75 6.81
N PRO A 147 15.52 21.65 6.10
CA PRO A 147 14.81 20.38 6.29
C PRO A 147 14.77 19.91 7.75
N ASP A 148 15.86 20.11 8.49
CA ASP A 148 15.96 19.75 9.91
C ASP A 148 15.10 20.66 10.80
N ALA A 149 15.09 21.96 10.52
CA ALA A 149 14.26 22.92 11.23
C ALA A 149 12.77 22.61 11.03
N VAL A 150 12.35 22.33 9.79
CA VAL A 150 10.96 21.96 9.45
C VAL A 150 10.57 20.66 10.16
N THR A 151 11.45 19.65 10.15
CA THR A 151 11.21 18.37 10.85
C THR A 151 11.06 18.59 12.36
N THR A 152 11.90 19.45 12.94
CA THR A 152 11.86 19.79 14.37
C THR A 152 10.58 20.56 14.73
N TRP A 153 10.17 21.53 13.92
CA TRP A 153 8.93 22.27 14.13
C TRP A 153 7.71 21.37 14.00
N TRP A 154 7.67 20.50 12.99
CA TRP A 154 6.60 19.53 12.81
C TRP A 154 6.47 18.61 14.03
N ARG A 155 7.58 18.03 14.51
CA ARG A 155 7.58 17.17 15.72
C ARG A 155 7.22 17.92 17.00
N THR A 156 7.56 19.21 17.09
CA THR A 156 7.20 20.05 18.25
C THR A 156 5.72 20.44 18.24
N GLN A 157 5.13 20.73 17.07
CA GLN A 157 3.72 21.10 16.95
C GLN A 157 2.78 19.90 16.94
N PHE A 158 3.19 18.81 16.28
CA PHE A 158 2.48 17.55 16.23
C PHE A 158 3.28 16.55 17.08
N ASN A 159 2.88 16.43 18.34
CA ASN A 159 3.49 15.45 19.24
C ASN A 159 3.38 14.06 18.61
N ALA A 160 4.50 13.33 18.50
CA ALA A 160 4.49 11.96 17.98
C ALA A 160 3.63 11.02 18.86
N ASP A 161 3.47 11.39 20.13
CA ASP A 161 2.62 10.69 21.09
C ASP A 161 1.18 11.26 21.13
N ALA A 162 0.85 12.23 20.27
CA ALA A 162 -0.51 12.76 20.17
C ALA A 162 -1.45 11.63 19.76
N GLY A 163 -2.40 11.31 20.65
CA GLY A 163 -3.29 10.19 20.45
C GLY A 163 -2.60 8.84 20.68
N VAL A 164 -1.53 8.73 21.47
CA VAL A 164 -1.07 7.44 22.02
C VAL A 164 -1.44 7.39 23.50
N VAL A 165 -2.09 6.32 23.92
CA VAL A 165 -2.42 6.07 25.33
C VAL A 165 -1.73 4.81 25.83
N ASN A 166 -1.28 4.87 27.09
CA ASN A 166 -0.68 3.76 27.83
C ASN A 166 -1.75 2.73 28.25
N THR A 167 -2.43 2.16 27.26
CA THR A 167 -3.37 1.07 27.43
C THR A 167 -2.87 -0.06 26.54
N PRO A 168 -2.58 -1.25 27.10
CA PRO A 168 -2.17 -2.38 26.29
C PRO A 168 -3.24 -2.77 25.27
N GLU A 169 -2.82 -3.21 24.09
CA GLU A 169 -3.70 -3.77 23.08
C GLU A 169 -3.10 -5.02 22.45
N ASP A 170 -3.98 -5.92 22.00
CA ASP A 170 -3.60 -7.11 21.27
C ASP A 170 -3.60 -6.81 19.77
N CYS A 171 -2.41 -6.84 19.17
CA CYS A 171 -2.22 -6.65 17.74
C CYS A 171 -2.24 -7.99 17.02
N LEU A 172 -3.20 -8.17 16.12
CA LEU A 172 -3.25 -9.34 15.25
C LEU A 172 -2.16 -9.24 14.18
N SER A 173 -1.40 -10.30 13.98
CA SER A 173 -0.41 -10.38 12.92
C SER A 173 -0.93 -11.07 11.67
N ASN A 174 -0.10 -11.09 10.63
CA ASN A 174 -0.22 -11.99 9.48
C ASN A 174 0.71 -13.22 9.59
N TRP A 175 1.12 -13.59 10.81
CA TRP A 175 2.03 -14.70 11.06
C TRP A 175 1.22 -15.92 11.52
N PHE A 176 1.30 -17.01 10.78
CA PHE A 176 0.58 -18.25 11.07
C PHE A 176 1.59 -19.32 11.45
N ALA A 177 1.56 -19.76 12.72
CA ALA A 177 2.57 -20.63 13.28
C ALA A 177 2.62 -21.98 12.56
N ILE A 178 3.82 -22.44 12.21
CA ILE A 178 4.06 -23.82 11.79
C ILE A 178 4.16 -24.64 13.08
N THR A 179 3.10 -25.37 13.41
CA THR A 179 2.99 -26.16 14.65
C THR A 179 3.72 -27.49 14.55
N HIS A 180 3.84 -28.03 13.34
CA HIS A 180 4.65 -29.21 13.03
C HIS A 180 5.47 -28.95 11.77
N MET A 181 6.79 -29.08 11.91
CA MET A 181 7.75 -28.95 10.83
C MET A 181 8.23 -30.34 10.43
N PRO A 182 8.34 -30.67 9.13
CA PRO A 182 8.92 -31.93 8.68
C PRO A 182 10.23 -32.21 9.39
N THR A 183 10.32 -33.36 10.04
CA THR A 183 11.41 -33.67 10.97
C THR A 183 12.74 -33.87 10.26
N LYS A 184 12.70 -34.32 9.00
CA LYS A 184 13.86 -34.64 8.18
C LYS A 184 13.83 -33.90 6.86
N LEU A 185 15.03 -33.56 6.39
CA LEU A 185 15.31 -33.13 5.04
C LEU A 185 16.13 -34.22 4.36
N PHE A 186 15.65 -34.74 3.24
CA PHE A 186 16.29 -35.82 2.51
C PHE A 186 17.08 -35.27 1.31
N CYS A 187 18.30 -35.78 1.13
CA CYS A 187 19.12 -35.58 -0.05
C CYS A 187 19.18 -36.90 -0.81
N HIS A 188 18.53 -36.95 -1.97
CA HIS A 188 18.51 -38.13 -2.84
C HIS A 188 19.52 -38.00 -3.97
N GLU A 189 20.33 -39.04 -4.17
CA GLU A 189 21.17 -39.20 -5.34
C GLU A 189 20.54 -40.25 -6.24
N GLY A 190 20.33 -39.89 -7.51
CA GLY A 190 19.64 -40.75 -8.46
C GLY A 190 19.49 -40.12 -9.83
N LYS A 191 18.91 -40.89 -10.75
CA LYS A 191 18.52 -40.39 -12.07
C LYS A 191 17.01 -40.27 -12.13
N THR A 192 16.51 -39.34 -12.94
CA THR A 192 15.10 -39.33 -13.31
C THR A 192 14.77 -40.63 -14.02
N THR A 193 13.61 -41.20 -13.70
CA THR A 193 13.14 -42.42 -14.37
C THR A 193 12.86 -42.07 -15.83
N GLU A 194 13.62 -42.64 -16.77
CA GLU A 194 13.50 -42.32 -18.20
C GLU A 194 12.10 -42.66 -18.72
N GLY A 195 11.32 -41.63 -19.08
CA GLY A 195 10.28 -41.72 -20.09
C GLY A 195 10.92 -41.51 -21.45
N SER A 196 10.76 -42.46 -22.36
CA SER A 196 11.25 -42.39 -23.73
C SER A 196 10.84 -41.09 -24.45
N GLY A 197 11.82 -40.26 -24.84
CA GLY A 197 11.60 -39.14 -25.76
C GLY A 197 12.07 -37.79 -25.19
N ALA A 198 12.92 -37.11 -25.96
CA ALA A 198 13.53 -35.83 -25.63
C ALA A 198 12.54 -34.74 -25.20
N SER A 199 12.58 -34.33 -23.93
CA SER A 199 12.74 -32.93 -23.48
C SER A 199 12.74 -32.89 -21.95
N SER A 200 13.56 -31.98 -21.43
CA SER A 200 13.60 -31.56 -20.03
C SER A 200 12.22 -31.14 -19.53
N ASP A 201 11.64 -31.90 -18.60
CA ASP A 201 10.72 -31.45 -17.53
C ASP A 201 9.92 -32.65 -16.98
N ILE A 202 10.60 -33.57 -16.29
CA ILE A 202 9.87 -34.56 -15.48
C ILE A 202 9.35 -33.82 -14.24
N ALA A 203 8.03 -33.64 -14.16
CA ALA A 203 7.38 -33.07 -12.99
C ALA A 203 7.63 -33.98 -11.77
N LEU A 204 8.42 -33.49 -10.82
CA LEU A 204 8.67 -34.20 -9.57
C LEU A 204 7.40 -34.18 -8.70
N PRO A 205 7.08 -35.27 -7.98
CA PRO A 205 5.84 -35.39 -7.21
C PRO A 205 5.77 -34.43 -6.01
N TYR A 206 6.95 -34.03 -5.51
CA TYR A 206 7.11 -33.12 -4.39
C TYR A 206 8.17 -32.05 -4.70
N PRO A 207 8.04 -30.86 -4.08
CA PRO A 207 9.02 -29.80 -4.19
C PRO A 207 10.43 -30.27 -3.92
N THR A 208 11.34 -29.88 -4.79
CA THR A 208 12.72 -30.39 -4.79
C THR A 208 13.67 -29.27 -5.20
N VAL A 209 14.80 -29.17 -4.50
CA VAL A 209 15.93 -28.33 -4.90
C VAL A 209 17.04 -29.23 -5.43
N GLU A 210 17.57 -28.93 -6.61
CA GLU A 210 18.76 -29.62 -7.13
C GLU A 210 20.03 -28.87 -6.72
N GLN A 211 20.95 -29.57 -6.04
CA GLN A 211 22.23 -28.99 -5.61
C GLN A 211 23.34 -30.05 -5.63
N GLY A 212 24.42 -29.78 -6.38
CA GLY A 212 25.61 -30.64 -6.37
C GLY A 212 25.33 -32.10 -6.77
N GLY A 213 24.34 -32.34 -7.63
CA GLY A 213 23.90 -33.69 -8.03
C GLY A 213 22.91 -34.37 -7.07
N TRP A 214 22.59 -33.72 -5.95
CA TRP A 214 21.57 -34.16 -5.01
C TRP A 214 20.23 -33.49 -5.29
N ARG A 215 19.15 -34.23 -5.08
CA ARG A 215 17.77 -33.74 -5.06
C ARG A 215 17.29 -33.67 -3.63
N ILE A 216 17.08 -32.45 -3.15
CA ILE A 216 16.80 -32.16 -1.75
C ILE A 216 15.31 -31.88 -1.59
N SER A 217 14.63 -32.65 -0.73
CA SER A 217 13.19 -32.55 -0.48
C SER A 217 12.84 -32.93 0.96
N PHE A 218 11.64 -32.56 1.40
CA PHE A 218 11.04 -33.17 2.60
C PHE A 218 10.49 -34.57 2.32
N ALA A 219 10.26 -34.92 1.06
CA ALA A 219 9.73 -36.22 0.67
C ALA A 219 10.77 -37.32 0.88
N ASP A 220 10.35 -38.47 1.40
CA ASP A 220 11.21 -39.63 1.51
C ASP A 220 11.42 -40.33 0.15
N ALA A 221 12.32 -41.32 0.14
CA ALA A 221 12.66 -42.03 -1.09
C ALA A 221 11.49 -42.81 -1.70
N ALA A 222 10.53 -43.30 -0.89
CA ALA A 222 9.40 -44.06 -1.40
C ALA A 222 8.42 -43.15 -2.16
N HIS A 223 8.20 -41.94 -1.66
CA HIS A 223 7.34 -40.94 -2.30
C HIS A 223 7.97 -40.32 -3.55
N MET A 224 9.30 -40.32 -3.64
CA MET A 224 10.05 -39.81 -4.79
C MET A 224 10.31 -40.87 -5.88
N ALA A 225 10.20 -42.16 -5.54
CA ALA A 225 10.44 -43.28 -6.44
C ALA A 225 9.65 -43.27 -7.77
N PRO A 226 8.40 -42.74 -7.85
CA PRO A 226 7.68 -42.68 -9.12
C PRO A 226 8.39 -41.84 -10.20
N ALA A 227 9.14 -40.81 -9.80
CA ALA A 227 9.85 -39.92 -10.73
C ALA A 227 11.38 -40.11 -10.73
N LEU A 228 11.92 -40.75 -9.70
CA LEU A 228 13.36 -40.91 -9.50
C LEU A 228 13.76 -42.36 -9.22
N THR A 229 14.76 -42.84 -9.96
CA THR A 229 15.52 -44.03 -9.58
C THR A 229 16.61 -43.64 -8.59
N ILE A 230 16.29 -43.75 -7.30
CA ILE A 230 17.15 -43.34 -6.18
C ILE A 230 18.18 -44.44 -5.89
N ARG A 231 19.46 -44.07 -5.91
CA ARG A 231 20.59 -44.95 -5.55
C ARG A 231 20.96 -44.82 -4.08
N ARG A 232 20.91 -43.59 -3.56
CA ARG A 232 21.32 -43.27 -2.20
C ARG A 232 20.46 -42.13 -1.66
N THR A 233 20.16 -42.20 -0.37
CA THR A 233 19.49 -41.12 0.37
C THR A 233 20.26 -40.83 1.65
N ILE A 234 20.38 -39.56 1.98
CA ILE A 234 20.93 -39.06 3.24
C ILE A 234 19.88 -38.18 3.87
N ALA A 235 19.71 -38.27 5.19
CA ALA A 235 18.73 -37.47 5.91
C ALA A 235 19.43 -36.57 6.93
N PHE A 236 19.00 -35.31 6.99
CA PHE A 236 19.37 -34.35 8.02
C PHE A 236 18.15 -34.02 8.86
N ALA A 237 18.32 -33.73 10.15
CA ALA A 237 17.23 -33.14 10.91
C ALA A 237 16.96 -31.72 10.38
N THR A 238 15.71 -31.41 10.06
CA THR A 238 15.37 -30.12 9.44
C THR A 238 15.73 -28.93 10.33
N LYS A 239 15.59 -29.10 11.65
CA LYS A 239 16.02 -28.10 12.65
C LYS A 239 17.52 -27.79 12.52
N ASP A 240 18.35 -28.83 12.47
CA ASP A 240 19.80 -28.70 12.33
C ASP A 240 20.16 -28.00 11.01
N VAL A 241 19.42 -28.26 9.94
CA VAL A 241 19.60 -27.56 8.66
C VAL A 241 19.31 -26.07 8.78
N ILE A 242 18.22 -25.69 9.45
CA ILE A 242 17.85 -24.28 9.68
C ILE A 242 18.92 -23.56 10.54
N GLU A 243 19.48 -24.25 11.53
CA GLU A 243 20.53 -23.74 12.42
C GLU A 243 21.94 -23.79 11.79
N GLY A 244 22.08 -24.44 10.62
CA GLY A 244 23.34 -24.60 9.90
C GLY A 244 24.29 -25.61 10.56
N LEU A 245 23.76 -26.59 11.29
CA LEU A 245 24.46 -27.67 11.99
C LEU A 245 24.47 -28.95 11.15
N LEU A 246 25.13 -28.92 10.00
CA LEU A 246 25.07 -30.02 9.03
C LEU A 246 26.39 -30.20 8.25
N ASP A 247 26.48 -31.31 7.52
CA ASP A 247 27.64 -31.64 6.70
C ASP A 247 27.64 -30.86 5.37
N GLU A 248 28.53 -29.87 5.26
CA GLU A 248 28.60 -28.95 4.12
C GLU A 248 28.94 -29.62 2.78
N ARG A 249 29.34 -30.90 2.78
CA ARG A 249 29.53 -31.69 1.54
C ARG A 249 28.22 -31.87 0.76
N TYR A 250 27.08 -31.81 1.44
CA TYR A 250 25.76 -32.03 0.84
C TYR A 250 25.00 -30.73 0.64
N ILE A 251 24.99 -29.88 1.68
CA ILE A 251 24.30 -28.60 1.67
C ILE A 251 25.27 -27.54 2.21
N PRO A 252 25.69 -26.55 1.42
CA PRO A 252 26.48 -25.43 1.93
C PRO A 252 25.71 -24.70 3.04
N ARG A 253 26.39 -24.34 4.13
CA ARG A 253 25.74 -23.68 5.27
C ARG A 253 25.04 -22.38 4.90
N SER A 254 25.55 -21.65 3.90
CA SER A 254 24.96 -20.42 3.37
C SER A 254 23.62 -20.62 2.64
N GLU A 255 23.36 -21.84 2.16
CA GLU A 255 22.15 -22.19 1.40
C GLU A 255 21.12 -22.95 2.24
N ALA A 256 21.55 -23.58 3.34
CA ALA A 256 20.71 -24.43 4.18
C ALA A 256 19.34 -23.85 4.52
N LYS A 257 19.30 -22.64 5.10
CA LYS A 257 18.04 -21.95 5.45
C LYS A 257 17.23 -21.56 4.22
N LYS A 258 17.88 -21.21 3.10
CA LYS A 258 17.21 -20.82 1.85
C LYS A 258 16.51 -22.02 1.21
N ILE A 259 17.14 -23.19 1.24
CA ILE A 259 16.56 -24.45 0.74
C ILE A 259 15.31 -24.80 1.53
N VAL A 260 15.39 -24.80 2.86
CA VAL A 260 14.21 -25.07 3.72
C VAL A 260 13.12 -24.03 3.46
N SER A 261 13.47 -22.75 3.36
CA SER A 261 12.52 -21.68 3.03
C SER A 261 11.86 -21.89 1.67
N TYR A 262 12.61 -22.33 0.67
CA TYR A 262 12.10 -22.60 -0.68
C TYR A 262 11.13 -23.78 -0.64
N LEU A 263 11.50 -24.90 -0.01
CA LEU A 263 10.67 -26.09 0.08
C LEU A 263 9.37 -25.83 0.84
N LEU A 264 9.39 -25.02 1.90
CA LEU A 264 8.17 -24.55 2.56
C LEU A 264 7.26 -23.80 1.60
N VAL A 265 7.78 -22.76 0.94
CA VAL A 265 7.00 -21.93 0.01
C VAL A 265 6.47 -22.74 -1.18
N ASP A 266 7.27 -23.66 -1.72
CA ASP A 266 6.86 -24.45 -2.88
C ASP A 266 5.86 -25.56 -2.49
N ASN A 267 5.95 -26.14 -1.29
CA ASN A 267 4.90 -27.03 -0.76
C ASN A 267 3.60 -26.26 -0.50
N TRP A 268 3.68 -25.01 -0.04
CA TRP A 268 2.52 -24.13 0.08
C TRP A 268 1.84 -23.89 -1.28
N VAL A 269 2.62 -23.62 -2.33
CA VAL A 269 2.09 -23.45 -3.70
C VAL A 269 1.54 -24.78 -4.25
N ARG A 270 2.20 -25.91 -3.98
CA ARG A 270 1.70 -27.25 -4.34
C ARG A 270 0.34 -27.52 -3.71
N MET A 271 0.15 -27.22 -2.42
CA MET A 271 -1.15 -27.35 -1.74
C MET A 271 -2.22 -26.54 -2.48
N MET A 272 -1.93 -25.28 -2.86
CA MET A 272 -2.89 -24.45 -3.60
C MET A 272 -3.30 -25.09 -4.94
N ARG A 273 -2.33 -25.64 -5.68
CA ARG A 273 -2.61 -26.35 -6.94
C ARG A 273 -3.45 -27.60 -6.72
N LEU A 274 -3.14 -28.40 -5.69
CA LEU A 274 -3.89 -29.62 -5.35
C LEU A 274 -5.32 -29.32 -4.92
N ARG A 275 -5.58 -28.12 -4.39
CA ARG A 275 -6.90 -27.61 -4.05
C ARG A 275 -7.56 -26.82 -5.17
N GLU A 276 -7.06 -26.96 -6.40
CA GLU A 276 -7.62 -26.37 -7.62
C GLU A 276 -7.72 -24.83 -7.58
N MET A 277 -6.93 -24.17 -6.74
CA MET A 277 -6.85 -22.71 -6.71
C MET A 277 -6.17 -22.20 -7.98
N SER A 278 -6.55 -21.00 -8.43
CA SER A 278 -5.82 -20.29 -9.49
C SER A 278 -4.53 -19.72 -8.92
N VAL A 279 -3.39 -20.19 -9.42
CA VAL A 279 -2.06 -19.77 -8.98
C VAL A 279 -1.49 -18.74 -9.95
N TYR A 280 -1.19 -17.55 -9.44
CA TYR A 280 -0.68 -16.43 -10.23
C TYR A 280 0.78 -16.10 -9.87
N GLN A 281 1.61 -15.86 -10.88
CA GLN A 281 3.00 -15.44 -10.70
C GLN A 281 3.10 -13.90 -10.58
N LEU A 282 3.52 -13.44 -9.40
CA LEU A 282 3.76 -12.04 -9.08
C LEU A 282 5.04 -11.52 -9.77
N SER A 283 5.20 -10.20 -9.79
CA SER A 283 6.36 -9.51 -10.39
C SER A 283 7.71 -9.92 -9.79
N ASN A 284 7.74 -10.38 -8.54
CA ASN A 284 8.92 -10.89 -7.86
C ASN A 284 9.19 -12.40 -8.12
N HIS A 285 8.54 -12.98 -9.13
CA HIS A 285 8.59 -14.39 -9.51
C HIS A 285 8.06 -15.38 -8.45
N ARG A 286 7.43 -14.89 -7.38
CA ARG A 286 6.72 -15.72 -6.40
C ARG A 286 5.28 -15.94 -6.83
N PHE A 287 4.63 -16.91 -6.21
CA PHE A 287 3.26 -17.27 -6.54
C PHE A 287 2.30 -16.93 -5.40
N CYS A 288 1.09 -16.53 -5.75
CA CYS A 288 -0.05 -16.43 -4.85
C CYS A 288 -1.18 -17.33 -5.35
N GLY A 289 -2.05 -17.78 -4.45
CA GLY A 289 -3.22 -18.59 -4.79
C GLY A 289 -4.50 -17.82 -4.51
N ALA A 290 -5.43 -17.85 -5.47
CA ALA A 290 -6.75 -17.27 -5.39
C ALA A 290 -7.82 -18.34 -5.64
N LEU A 291 -8.99 -18.19 -5.02
CA LEU A 291 -10.12 -19.05 -5.33
C LEU A 291 -10.76 -18.67 -6.66
N ARG A 292 -11.34 -19.66 -7.33
CA ARG A 292 -12.17 -19.46 -8.52
C ARG A 292 -13.62 -19.21 -8.11
N GLN A 293 -14.36 -18.51 -8.96
CA GLN A 293 -15.76 -18.23 -8.72
C GLN A 293 -16.53 -19.54 -8.54
N ASN A 294 -17.44 -19.59 -7.57
CA ASN A 294 -18.24 -20.75 -7.17
C ASN A 294 -17.44 -21.92 -6.55
N GLN A 295 -16.15 -21.74 -6.25
CA GLN A 295 -15.38 -22.73 -5.49
C GLN A 295 -15.80 -22.78 -4.01
N VAL A 296 -16.44 -21.72 -3.53
CA VAL A 296 -17.09 -21.64 -2.22
C VAL A 296 -18.51 -21.09 -2.39
N SER A 297 -19.41 -21.43 -1.45
CA SER A 297 -20.81 -20.97 -1.50
C SER A 297 -20.84 -19.44 -1.55
N ASP A 298 -21.54 -18.90 -2.54
CA ASP A 298 -21.78 -17.47 -2.72
C ASP A 298 -20.50 -16.64 -2.74
N ASP A 299 -19.36 -17.25 -3.10
CA ASP A 299 -18.03 -16.63 -3.09
C ASP A 299 -17.61 -16.03 -1.72
N LYS A 300 -18.25 -16.49 -0.66
CA LYS A 300 -18.08 -16.02 0.72
C LYS A 300 -17.50 -17.12 1.59
N ILE A 301 -16.65 -16.71 2.54
CA ILE A 301 -16.14 -17.61 3.58
C ILE A 301 -16.54 -17.06 4.96
N THR A 302 -17.07 -17.94 5.80
CA THR A 302 -17.32 -17.69 7.22
C THR A 302 -16.07 -18.02 8.03
N PHE A 303 -15.72 -17.17 8.99
CA PHE A 303 -14.54 -17.29 9.84
C PHE A 303 -14.81 -16.74 11.24
N ALA A 304 -13.96 -17.08 12.19
CA ALA A 304 -13.98 -16.47 13.52
C ALA A 304 -13.23 -15.13 13.49
N GLY A 305 -13.92 -14.04 13.79
CA GLY A 305 -13.33 -12.71 13.96
C GLY A 305 -12.45 -12.62 15.21
N ILE A 306 -11.81 -11.47 15.40
CA ILE A 306 -10.88 -11.22 16.52
C ILE A 306 -11.58 -11.39 17.88
N ASP A 307 -12.85 -10.99 17.97
CA ASP A 307 -13.67 -11.10 19.18
C ASP A 307 -14.25 -12.52 19.40
N GLY A 308 -13.83 -13.48 18.56
CA GLY A 308 -14.32 -14.86 18.59
C GLY A 308 -15.72 -15.04 18.00
N LYS A 309 -16.36 -13.96 17.52
CA LYS A 309 -17.67 -14.07 16.87
C LYS A 309 -17.51 -14.55 15.43
N SER A 310 -18.49 -15.31 14.97
CA SER A 310 -18.57 -15.71 13.57
C SER A 310 -18.85 -14.49 12.69
N ALA A 311 -18.06 -14.31 11.65
CA ALA A 311 -18.21 -13.29 10.63
C ALA A 311 -18.03 -13.92 9.24
N TRP A 312 -18.39 -13.20 8.18
CA TRP A 312 -18.17 -13.66 6.81
C TRP A 312 -17.60 -12.53 5.95
N ARG A 313 -16.84 -12.89 4.91
CA ARG A 313 -16.36 -11.96 3.89
C ARG A 313 -16.49 -12.58 2.50
N GLY A 314 -16.83 -11.74 1.52
CA GLY A 314 -16.66 -12.07 0.10
C GLY A 314 -15.18 -12.11 -0.24
N ILE A 315 -14.78 -13.18 -0.92
CA ILE A 315 -13.40 -13.47 -1.31
C ILE A 315 -13.24 -13.31 -2.82
N ILE A 316 -14.36 -13.37 -3.53
CA ILE A 316 -14.49 -13.02 -4.94
C ILE A 316 -15.68 -12.07 -5.04
N GLY A 317 -15.58 -11.12 -5.96
CA GLY A 317 -16.67 -10.24 -6.33
C GLY A 317 -16.39 -9.66 -7.71
N TYR A 318 -17.24 -8.75 -8.17
CA TYR A 318 -17.15 -8.19 -9.49
C TYR A 318 -17.47 -6.68 -9.53
N LYS A 319 -17.03 -6.05 -10.62
CA LYS A 319 -17.43 -4.69 -11.01
C LYS A 319 -17.82 -4.72 -12.48
N THR A 320 -19.01 -4.20 -12.79
CA THR A 320 -19.43 -3.99 -14.16
C THR A 320 -18.67 -2.80 -14.73
N MET A 321 -17.92 -3.03 -15.79
CA MET A 321 -17.05 -2.05 -16.44
C MET A 321 -17.68 -1.61 -17.76
N GLN A 322 -17.77 -0.29 -17.97
CA GLN A 322 -18.25 0.27 -19.24
C GLN A 322 -17.10 0.29 -20.26
N ARG A 323 -17.42 0.08 -21.53
CA ARG A 323 -16.48 0.28 -22.65
C ARG A 323 -16.79 1.61 -23.33
N ALA A 324 -15.77 2.32 -23.80
CA ALA A 324 -15.95 3.53 -24.60
C ALA A 324 -16.82 3.28 -25.84
N ASN A 325 -16.67 2.11 -26.47
CA ASN A 325 -17.53 1.62 -27.55
C ASN A 325 -17.78 0.11 -27.36
N GLY A 326 -19.04 -0.28 -27.16
CA GLY A 326 -19.47 -1.68 -27.08
C GLY A 326 -20.22 -2.03 -25.79
N PRO A 327 -20.60 -3.32 -25.61
CA PRO A 327 -21.28 -3.76 -24.41
C PRO A 327 -20.36 -3.66 -23.19
N SER A 328 -20.97 -3.42 -22.02
CA SER A 328 -20.28 -3.52 -20.73
C SER A 328 -19.69 -4.93 -20.55
N TRP A 329 -18.63 -5.01 -19.75
CA TRP A 329 -17.98 -6.26 -19.42
C TRP A 329 -17.80 -6.37 -17.91
N VAL A 330 -17.69 -7.59 -17.39
CA VAL A 330 -17.58 -7.81 -15.95
C VAL A 330 -16.13 -8.09 -15.59
N ARG A 331 -15.62 -7.36 -14.60
CA ARG A 331 -14.30 -7.60 -14.00
C ARG A 331 -14.49 -8.30 -12.67
N PHE A 332 -13.99 -9.52 -12.56
CA PHE A 332 -13.94 -10.23 -11.28
C PHE A 332 -12.64 -9.89 -10.55
N TRP A 333 -12.74 -9.64 -9.25
CA TRP A 333 -11.60 -9.59 -8.34
C TRP A 333 -11.58 -10.83 -7.47
N HIS A 334 -10.39 -11.36 -7.23
CA HIS A 334 -10.14 -12.56 -6.43
C HIS A 334 -9.13 -12.22 -5.35
N PHE A 335 -9.52 -12.38 -4.09
CA PHE A 335 -8.60 -12.29 -2.98
C PHE A 335 -7.64 -13.47 -3.01
N ALA A 336 -6.35 -13.17 -2.94
CA ALA A 336 -5.28 -14.13 -3.07
C ALA A 336 -4.31 -14.03 -1.89
N VAL A 337 -3.73 -15.16 -1.51
CA VAL A 337 -2.74 -15.21 -0.43
C VAL A 337 -1.43 -15.81 -0.91
N GLN A 338 -0.34 -15.31 -0.34
CA GLN A 338 1.01 -15.83 -0.54
C GLN A 338 1.61 -16.18 0.82
N GLY A 339 2.11 -17.41 0.97
CA GLY A 339 2.90 -17.83 2.13
C GLY A 339 4.38 -17.52 1.95
N ARG A 340 5.01 -16.96 2.99
CA ARG A 340 6.47 -16.80 3.08
C ARG A 340 6.98 -17.43 4.37
N ALA A 341 8.06 -18.18 4.33
CA ALA A 341 8.63 -18.78 5.53
C ALA A 341 9.32 -17.72 6.42
N GLN A 342 9.00 -17.76 7.71
CA GLN A 342 9.65 -17.01 8.78
C GLN A 342 10.18 -18.02 9.82
N PHE A 343 11.41 -17.83 10.29
CA PHE A 343 12.05 -18.77 11.23
C PHE A 343 12.33 -18.19 12.61
N PHE A 344 12.15 -16.87 12.80
CA PHE A 344 12.44 -16.18 14.06
C PHE A 344 11.40 -15.07 14.33
N PRO A 345 10.97 -14.84 15.58
CA PRO A 345 11.24 -15.63 16.79
C PRO A 345 10.61 -17.03 16.80
N VAL A 346 9.70 -17.30 15.87
CA VAL A 346 8.98 -18.57 15.74
C VAL A 346 8.97 -19.04 14.29
N TRP A 347 8.75 -20.33 14.08
CA TRP A 347 8.51 -20.87 12.74
C TRP A 347 7.07 -20.55 12.34
N ALA A 348 6.91 -19.80 11.25
CA ALA A 348 5.61 -19.35 10.78
C ALA A 348 5.59 -19.16 9.26
N TYR A 349 4.39 -19.18 8.69
CA TYR A 349 4.14 -18.53 7.41
C TYR A 349 3.70 -17.09 7.66
N LEU A 350 4.43 -16.15 7.07
CA LEU A 350 3.99 -14.77 6.89
C LEU A 350 3.08 -14.71 5.67
N ILE A 351 1.79 -14.45 5.89
CA ILE A 351 0.78 -14.38 4.83
C ILE A 351 0.73 -12.97 4.27
N THR A 352 0.97 -12.84 2.97
CA THR A 352 0.83 -11.58 2.24
C THR A 352 -0.45 -11.62 1.42
N ASN A 353 -1.26 -10.59 1.56
CA ASN A 353 -2.52 -10.45 0.84
C ASN A 353 -2.30 -9.85 -0.54
N HIS A 354 -3.01 -10.36 -1.53
CA HIS A 354 -3.01 -9.90 -2.91
C HIS A 354 -4.44 -9.88 -3.44
N VAL A 355 -4.66 -9.15 -4.52
CA VAL A 355 -5.90 -9.22 -5.30
C VAL A 355 -5.52 -9.36 -6.75
N VAL A 356 -6.08 -10.38 -7.39
CA VAL A 356 -5.86 -10.72 -8.81
C VAL A 356 -7.21 -10.73 -9.52
N PHE A 357 -7.20 -10.49 -10.82
CA PHE A 357 -8.41 -10.20 -11.58
C PHE A 357 -8.60 -11.17 -12.75
N SER A 358 -9.86 -11.37 -13.13
CA SER A 358 -10.29 -12.14 -14.31
C SER A 358 -11.50 -11.50 -14.98
N GLU A 359 -11.88 -11.99 -16.16
CA GLU A 359 -13.11 -11.59 -16.87
C GLU A 359 -14.25 -12.61 -16.72
N ASP A 360 -13.93 -13.87 -16.40
CA ASP A 360 -14.86 -14.99 -16.38
C ASP A 360 -15.01 -15.64 -15.01
N GLY A 361 -14.34 -15.09 -13.99
CA GLY A 361 -14.32 -15.65 -12.63
C GLY A 361 -13.44 -16.90 -12.50
N GLN A 362 -12.76 -17.34 -13.56
CA GLN A 362 -12.01 -18.61 -13.58
C GLN A 362 -10.54 -18.42 -13.94
N HIS A 363 -10.27 -17.72 -15.06
CA HIS A 363 -8.94 -17.56 -15.63
C HIS A 363 -8.38 -16.17 -15.34
N LEU A 364 -7.32 -16.12 -14.53
CA LEU A 364 -6.67 -14.87 -14.13
C LEU A 364 -5.96 -14.21 -15.32
N TRP A 365 -5.94 -12.88 -15.37
CA TRP A 365 -5.22 -12.15 -16.42
C TRP A 365 -3.71 -12.35 -16.34
N ASP A 366 -3.08 -12.55 -17.49
CA ASP A 366 -1.62 -12.63 -17.62
C ASP A 366 -0.93 -11.25 -17.59
N SER A 367 -1.60 -10.19 -18.06
CA SER A 367 -1.03 -8.84 -18.13
C SER A 367 -0.82 -8.26 -16.72
N ARG A 368 0.45 -8.00 -16.38
CA ARG A 368 0.85 -7.41 -15.10
C ARG A 368 0.35 -5.97 -14.98
N GLU A 369 0.44 -5.20 -16.06
CA GLU A 369 -0.01 -3.81 -16.11
C GLU A 369 -1.50 -3.71 -15.79
N ARG A 370 -2.30 -4.58 -16.40
CA ARG A 370 -3.75 -4.65 -16.19
C ARG A 370 -4.10 -5.05 -14.75
N GLN A 371 -3.44 -6.06 -14.20
CA GLN A 371 -3.58 -6.47 -12.80
C GLN A 371 -3.25 -5.31 -11.84
N HIS A 372 -2.15 -4.61 -12.08
CA HIS A 372 -1.71 -3.49 -11.23
C HIS A 372 -2.67 -2.29 -11.27
N SER A 373 -3.22 -1.95 -12.44
CA SER A 373 -4.17 -0.84 -12.57
C SER A 373 -5.48 -1.17 -11.83
N ALA A 374 -6.07 -2.34 -12.10
CA ALA A 374 -7.31 -2.76 -11.46
C ALA A 374 -7.20 -2.88 -9.93
N ARG A 375 -6.05 -3.33 -9.41
CA ARG A 375 -5.81 -3.40 -7.96
C ARG A 375 -5.86 -2.03 -7.28
N ARG A 376 -5.38 -0.98 -7.94
CA ARG A 376 -5.39 0.38 -7.36
C ARG A 376 -6.78 0.97 -7.30
N SER A 377 -7.62 0.74 -8.32
CA SER A 377 -9.00 1.23 -8.33
C SER A 377 -9.90 0.40 -7.41
N GLN A 378 -9.88 -0.93 -7.53
CA GLN A 378 -10.79 -1.82 -6.77
C GLN A 378 -10.58 -1.73 -5.26
N CYS A 379 -9.33 -1.64 -4.80
CA CYS A 379 -9.00 -1.71 -3.38
C CYS A 379 -8.74 -0.33 -2.74
N LYS A 380 -9.16 0.76 -3.39
CA LYS A 380 -8.91 2.14 -2.91
C LYS A 380 -9.49 2.39 -1.51
N ASN A 381 -10.63 1.77 -1.20
CA ASN A 381 -11.35 1.92 0.05
C ASN A 381 -11.21 0.71 1.00
N TRP A 382 -10.27 -0.21 0.73
CA TRP A 382 -10.05 -1.37 1.59
C TRP A 382 -9.09 -1.02 2.72
N TRP A 383 -9.63 -0.98 3.94
CA TRP A 383 -8.87 -0.67 5.14
C TRP A 383 -8.36 -1.94 5.83
N ASN A 384 -7.67 -1.78 6.96
CA ASN A 384 -6.98 -2.90 7.62
C ASN A 384 -7.92 -4.05 8.01
N ASP A 385 -9.16 -3.74 8.36
CA ASP A 385 -10.20 -4.73 8.66
C ASP A 385 -10.63 -5.54 7.43
N ASP A 386 -10.83 -4.92 6.27
CA ASP A 386 -11.10 -5.61 5.01
C ASP A 386 -10.02 -6.64 4.66
N TRP A 387 -8.75 -6.22 4.74
CA TRP A 387 -7.59 -7.05 4.44
C TRP A 387 -7.43 -8.17 5.47
N ARG A 388 -7.57 -7.83 6.75
CA ARG A 388 -7.44 -8.78 7.86
C ARG A 388 -8.51 -9.85 7.80
N ASP A 389 -9.77 -9.45 7.63
CA ASP A 389 -10.91 -10.36 7.68
C ASP A 389 -10.89 -11.34 6.50
N ARG A 390 -10.54 -10.87 5.28
CA ARG A 390 -10.37 -11.75 4.12
C ARG A 390 -9.17 -12.69 4.27
N MET A 391 -8.08 -12.25 4.90
CA MET A 391 -6.95 -13.13 5.25
C MET A 391 -7.40 -14.24 6.20
N LEU A 392 -8.10 -13.89 7.29
CA LEU A 392 -8.65 -14.87 8.25
C LEU A 392 -9.63 -15.84 7.58
N ALA A 393 -10.47 -15.33 6.70
CA ALA A 393 -11.40 -16.12 5.92
C ALA A 393 -10.68 -17.13 5.02
N MET A 394 -9.70 -16.68 4.22
CA MET A 394 -8.90 -17.54 3.37
C MET A 394 -8.16 -18.61 4.18
N MET A 395 -7.55 -18.25 5.30
CA MET A 395 -6.83 -19.20 6.17
C MET A 395 -7.77 -20.21 6.83
N THR A 396 -9.01 -19.82 7.15
CA THR A 396 -10.05 -20.72 7.65
C THR A 396 -10.47 -21.73 6.59
N TRP A 397 -10.63 -21.30 5.32
CA TRP A 397 -10.93 -22.21 4.23
C TRP A 397 -9.77 -23.16 3.93
N LEU A 398 -8.54 -22.66 3.99
CA LEU A 398 -7.35 -23.51 3.86
C LEU A 398 -7.27 -24.56 4.98
N ALA A 399 -7.95 -24.37 6.11
CA ALA A 399 -8.00 -25.38 7.17
C ALA A 399 -9.01 -26.51 6.89
N GLU A 400 -9.90 -26.39 5.89
CA GLU A 400 -10.91 -27.41 5.55
C GLU A 400 -11.76 -27.86 6.76
N LYS A 401 -12.14 -26.92 7.63
CA LYS A 401 -12.85 -27.15 8.91
C LYS A 401 -12.04 -27.88 9.99
N SER A 402 -10.74 -28.04 9.79
CA SER A 402 -9.80 -28.56 10.79
C SER A 402 -9.27 -27.43 11.69
N ASP A 403 -8.59 -27.83 12.77
CA ASP A 403 -7.83 -26.93 13.66
C ASP A 403 -6.42 -26.61 13.14
N ARG A 404 -6.04 -27.21 12.00
CA ARG A 404 -4.73 -27.08 11.35
C ARG A 404 -4.84 -27.14 9.84
N ILE A 405 -3.98 -26.42 9.13
CA ILE A 405 -3.75 -26.56 7.69
C ILE A 405 -2.66 -27.62 7.52
N ALA A 406 -2.99 -28.76 6.95
CA ALA A 406 -2.06 -29.84 6.66
C ALA A 406 -1.54 -29.73 5.22
N ILE A 407 -0.21 -29.68 5.07
CA ILE A 407 0.47 -29.65 3.77
C ILE A 407 1.32 -30.92 3.65
N ASP A 408 0.84 -31.86 2.84
CA ASP A 408 1.54 -33.11 2.56
C ASP A 408 2.88 -32.86 1.86
N CYS A 409 3.94 -33.44 2.44
CA CYS A 409 5.31 -33.31 2.00
C CYS A 409 5.96 -34.64 1.59
N GLY A 410 5.20 -35.74 1.51
CA GLY A 410 5.71 -37.04 1.04
C GLY A 410 6.36 -37.87 2.14
N GLY A 411 5.58 -38.25 3.15
CA GLY A 411 6.01 -39.07 4.29
C GLY A 411 6.03 -38.33 5.62
N ASP A 412 5.98 -37.00 5.59
CA ASP A 412 5.73 -36.11 6.73
C ASP A 412 4.78 -34.98 6.27
N VAL A 413 4.36 -34.13 7.19
CA VAL A 413 3.41 -33.04 6.93
C VAL A 413 3.95 -31.72 7.48
N ILE A 414 3.61 -30.59 6.86
CA ILE A 414 3.72 -29.28 7.52
C ILE A 414 2.34 -28.97 8.10
N GLU A 415 2.23 -28.82 9.41
CA GLU A 415 1.00 -28.35 10.05
C GLU A 415 1.13 -26.86 10.37
N VAL A 416 0.14 -26.08 9.95
CA VAL A 416 0.09 -24.63 10.20
C VAL A 416 -1.19 -24.32 10.97
N SER A 417 -1.09 -23.51 12.03
CA SER A 417 -2.29 -22.98 12.68
C SER A 417 -3.07 -22.08 11.72
N PRO A 418 -4.40 -22.23 11.59
CA PRO A 418 -5.22 -21.33 10.78
C PRO A 418 -5.53 -20.01 11.50
N ARG A 419 -5.07 -19.86 12.76
CA ARG A 419 -5.16 -18.62 13.52
C ARG A 419 -3.81 -17.91 13.51
N PRO A 420 -3.79 -16.59 13.28
CA PRO A 420 -2.54 -15.85 13.34
C PRO A 420 -2.07 -15.70 14.79
N LEU A 421 -0.79 -15.41 14.95
CA LEU A 421 -0.21 -15.01 16.21
C LEU A 421 -0.69 -13.61 16.59
N THR A 422 -0.86 -13.40 17.89
CA THR A 422 -1.18 -12.10 18.48
C THR A 422 0.05 -11.58 19.22
N PHE A 423 0.31 -10.29 19.09
CA PHE A 423 1.39 -9.60 19.80
C PHE A 423 0.79 -8.51 20.69
N ALA A 424 1.22 -8.43 21.95
CA ALA A 424 0.79 -7.36 22.84
C ALA A 424 1.61 -6.09 22.59
N SER A 425 0.92 -4.99 22.29
CA SER A 425 1.50 -3.65 22.32
C SER A 425 1.27 -3.03 23.70
N PRO A 426 2.27 -2.38 24.34
CA PRO A 426 2.10 -1.75 25.64
C PRO A 426 1.30 -0.43 25.57
N VAL A 427 1.07 0.08 24.37
CA VAL A 427 0.35 1.33 24.09
C VAL A 427 -0.60 1.12 22.93
N ARG A 428 -1.64 1.94 22.84
CA ARG A 428 -2.58 1.98 21.71
C ARG A 428 -2.80 3.40 21.24
N LEU A 429 -3.34 3.58 20.04
CA LEU A 429 -3.77 4.91 19.61
C LEU A 429 -5.09 5.31 20.30
N ALA A 430 -5.10 6.44 21.00
CA ALA A 430 -6.28 7.17 21.42
C ALA A 430 -6.95 7.87 20.23
N GLY A 431 -8.05 7.28 19.80
CA GLY A 431 -9.02 7.90 18.92
C GLY A 431 -10.30 7.08 18.95
N ASP A 432 -11.44 7.77 18.97
CA ASP A 432 -12.76 7.20 18.70
C ASP A 432 -12.67 6.37 17.42
N HIS A 433 -12.53 5.05 17.57
CA HIS A 433 -13.19 4.17 16.64
C HIS A 433 -14.69 4.33 16.92
N THR A 434 -15.30 5.42 16.44
CA THR A 434 -16.42 5.14 15.55
C THR A 434 -15.79 4.28 14.46
N ALA A 435 -15.74 2.96 14.71
CA ALA A 435 -16.11 2.06 13.66
C ALA A 435 -17.30 2.77 13.02
N ALA A 436 -17.17 3.14 11.73
CA ALA A 436 -18.39 3.30 10.96
C ALA A 436 -19.28 2.14 11.43
N PRO A 437 -20.51 2.41 11.91
CA PRO A 437 -21.37 1.33 12.37
C PRO A 437 -21.20 0.26 11.30
N THR A 438 -20.78 -0.95 11.70
CA THR A 438 -20.92 -2.10 10.81
C THR A 438 -22.40 -2.09 10.52
N ASP A 439 -22.78 -1.42 9.44
CA ASP A 439 -24.16 -1.11 9.16
C ASP A 439 -24.77 -2.48 9.04
N ALA A 440 -25.61 -2.80 10.02
CA ALA A 440 -26.45 -3.97 9.93
C ALA A 440 -27.35 -3.89 8.67
N ASP A 441 -27.40 -2.71 8.04
CA ASP A 441 -28.09 -2.37 6.80
C ASP A 441 -27.25 -2.63 5.53
N GLU A 442 -25.93 -2.88 5.58
CA GLU A 442 -25.18 -3.41 4.42
C GLU A 442 -25.51 -4.88 4.11
N ARG A 443 -26.38 -5.51 4.91
CA ARG A 443 -26.83 -6.90 4.68
C ARG A 443 -27.84 -7.03 3.54
N GLU A 444 -28.35 -5.92 3.00
CA GLU A 444 -29.34 -5.92 1.90
C GLU A 444 -28.78 -5.51 0.52
N MET A 445 -27.54 -5.00 0.41
CA MET A 445 -26.88 -4.80 -0.89
C MET A 445 -26.09 -6.05 -1.28
N ASP A 446 -26.17 -6.47 -2.56
CA ASP A 446 -25.40 -7.59 -3.05
C ASP A 446 -23.89 -7.24 -3.01
N PRO A 447 -23.10 -7.76 -2.05
CA PRO A 447 -21.72 -7.32 -1.82
C PRO A 447 -20.78 -7.75 -2.94
N THR A 448 -21.27 -8.55 -3.89
CA THR A 448 -20.50 -8.94 -5.08
C THR A 448 -20.46 -7.86 -6.14
N GLU A 449 -21.31 -6.83 -6.08
CA GLU A 449 -21.30 -5.73 -7.05
C GLU A 449 -20.85 -4.43 -6.37
N MET A 450 -19.65 -3.94 -6.70
CA MET A 450 -19.21 -2.61 -6.26
C MET A 450 -19.73 -1.54 -7.22
N ASP A 451 -20.72 -0.77 -6.79
CA ASP A 451 -21.27 0.37 -7.51
C ASP A 451 -20.60 1.67 -7.03
N ASP A 452 -19.55 2.08 -7.74
CA ASP A 452 -18.95 3.41 -7.63
C ASP A 452 -19.01 4.03 -9.03
N ALA A 453 -19.94 4.99 -9.19
CA ALA A 453 -20.04 5.85 -10.36
C ALA A 453 -18.84 6.82 -10.42
N GLU A 454 -18.35 7.01 -11.65
CA GLU A 454 -17.30 7.96 -12.06
C GLU A 454 -15.85 7.52 -11.78
N ASP A 455 -15.31 6.68 -12.67
CA ASP A 455 -13.88 6.67 -12.98
C ASP A 455 -13.68 7.45 -14.30
N GLU A 456 -13.15 8.67 -14.21
CA GLU A 456 -12.63 9.45 -15.35
C GLU A 456 -11.33 8.80 -15.89
N ASP A 457 -11.31 8.63 -17.21
CA ASP A 457 -10.16 8.54 -18.12
C ASP A 457 -9.14 7.38 -17.96
N ASP A 458 -9.49 6.23 -18.52
CA ASP A 458 -8.53 5.35 -19.22
C ASP A 458 -8.18 6.00 -20.58
N LEU A 459 -7.23 6.94 -20.59
CA LEU A 459 -6.61 7.39 -21.84
C LEU A 459 -5.53 6.40 -22.29
N ASP A 460 -5.96 5.49 -23.17
CA ASP A 460 -5.09 4.77 -24.09
C ASP A 460 -4.35 5.77 -24.99
N SER A 461 -3.05 5.96 -24.75
CA SER A 461 -2.14 6.58 -25.71
C SER A 461 -1.23 5.52 -26.33
N GLY A 462 -1.82 4.56 -27.02
CA GLY A 462 -1.15 3.84 -28.10
C GLY A 462 -0.73 4.84 -29.19
N ARG A 463 0.56 5.16 -29.23
CA ARG A 463 1.16 5.82 -30.41
C ARG A 463 1.09 4.86 -31.58
N ALA A 464 0.09 5.06 -32.44
CA ALA A 464 0.14 4.69 -33.84
C ALA A 464 0.85 5.80 -34.63
N GLY A 465 1.75 5.40 -35.52
CA GLY A 465 2.46 6.24 -36.49
C GLY A 465 3.94 5.88 -36.49
N GLU A 466 4.59 5.53 -37.60
CA GLU A 466 4.26 5.56 -39.03
C GLU A 466 5.22 4.58 -39.74
N GLU A 467 4.75 4.07 -40.88
CA GLU A 467 5.41 3.22 -41.91
C GLU A 467 5.58 1.71 -41.65
#